data_AF-A0A849APR4-F1
#
_entry.id   AF-A0A849APR4-F1
#
_cell.length_a   1.000
_cell.length_b   1.000
_cell.length_c   1.000
_cell.angle_alpha   90.00
_cell.angle_beta   90.00
_cell.angle_gamma   90.00
#
_symmetry.space_group_name_H-M   'P 1'
#
loop_
_entity.id
_entity.type
_entity.pdbx_description
1 polymer ?
#
loop_
_entity_poly.entity_id
_entity_poly.type
_entity_poly.pdbx_seq_one_letter_code
_entity_poly.pdbx_strand_id
1 'polypeptide(L)'
;MTDSAPDALRERLSALEDRIAALEARQPGTAADPAPADPAPGGPASPYGSEATPHGSETPAPPAVDPARSSLWALEGLKQATGGAGGILFTGDLPQTPAGPVSWQYGRPAGYIDDLDFTAAATRLDALGHPVRLGLLQEIYLGTTSVAGLSELGRFGSTGQIYHHLQQLASAGWLESPQRGQWRIPVERVIPVLTIIIAAVG
;
A
#
# COMPACT_ATOMS: atom_id res chain seq x y z
N MET A 1 42.06 21.74 -0.96
CA MET A 1 41.17 20.76 -1.62
C MET A 1 40.49 19.96 -0.52
N THR A 2 39.28 20.40 -0.13
CA THR A 2 38.17 19.66 0.52
C THR A 2 37.28 20.67 1.25
N ASP A 3 36.16 21.09 0.63
CA ASP A 3 34.93 21.47 1.35
C ASP A 3 33.72 21.54 0.37
N SER A 4 33.44 20.48 -0.40
CA SER A 4 32.29 20.45 -1.34
C SER A 4 31.21 19.43 -0.97
N ALA A 5 31.48 18.56 0.02
CA ALA A 5 30.51 17.58 0.49
C ALA A 5 29.30 18.18 1.24
N PRO A 6 29.44 19.22 2.10
CA PRO A 6 28.28 19.77 2.79
C PRO A 6 27.40 20.63 1.89
N ASP A 7 27.97 21.25 0.84
CA ASP A 7 27.24 22.05 -0.14
C ASP A 7 26.37 21.16 -1.04
N ALA A 8 26.90 20.05 -1.53
CA ALA A 8 26.16 19.09 -2.34
C ALA A 8 24.99 18.45 -1.58
N LEU A 9 25.13 18.24 -0.26
CA LEU A 9 24.05 17.73 0.57
C LEU A 9 22.94 18.76 0.76
N ARG A 10 23.29 20.04 0.97
CA ARG A 10 22.31 21.14 1.08
C ARG A 10 21.57 21.36 -0.23
N GLU A 11 22.26 21.29 -1.36
CA GLU A 11 21.66 21.39 -2.68
C GLU A 11 20.67 20.24 -2.94
N ARG A 12 21.05 19.02 -2.54
CA ARG A 12 20.18 17.85 -2.68
C ARG A 12 18.97 17.88 -1.74
N LEU A 13 19.10 18.46 -0.55
CA LEU A 13 17.98 18.70 0.37
C LEU A 13 17.00 19.73 -0.20
N SER A 14 17.49 20.88 -0.67
CA SER A 14 16.66 21.91 -1.30
C SER A 14 15.89 21.36 -2.50
N ALA A 15 16.55 20.58 -3.36
CA ALA A 15 15.91 19.97 -4.53
C ALA A 15 14.83 18.94 -4.16
N LEU A 16 14.95 18.29 -3.00
CA LEU A 16 13.93 17.38 -2.48
C LEU A 16 12.75 18.14 -1.87
N GLU A 17 13.01 19.23 -1.13
CA GLU A 17 11.98 20.11 -0.56
C GLU A 17 11.11 20.74 -1.67
N ASP A 18 11.72 21.27 -2.73
CA ASP A 18 11.00 21.85 -3.87
C ASP A 18 10.10 20.82 -4.58
N ARG A 19 10.59 19.57 -4.68
CA ARG A 19 9.86 18.48 -5.31
C ARG A 19 8.67 18.02 -4.47
N ILE A 20 8.79 18.04 -3.14
CA ILE A 20 7.69 17.75 -2.22
C ILE A 20 6.62 18.84 -2.33
N ALA A 21 7.02 20.11 -2.30
CA ALA A 21 6.09 21.24 -2.45
C ALA A 21 5.31 21.17 -3.78
N ALA A 22 5.97 20.79 -4.87
CA ALA A 22 5.32 20.61 -6.17
C ALA A 22 4.33 19.44 -6.22
N LEU A 23 4.54 18.39 -5.42
CA LEU A 23 3.63 17.24 -5.31
C LEU A 23 2.43 17.56 -4.41
N GLU A 24 2.65 18.28 -3.31
CA GLU A 24 1.59 18.77 -2.43
C GLU A 24 0.67 19.75 -3.17
N ALA A 25 1.24 20.64 -3.98
CA ALA A 25 0.47 21.55 -4.84
C ALA A 25 -0.34 20.84 -5.94
N ARG A 26 -0.02 19.57 -6.26
CA ARG A 26 -0.69 18.76 -7.30
C ARG A 26 -1.81 17.88 -6.77
N GLN A 27 -2.13 17.87 -5.48
CA GLN A 27 -3.32 17.17 -5.00
C GLN A 27 -4.60 17.81 -5.59
N PRO A 28 -5.38 17.09 -6.41
CA PRO A 28 -6.68 17.57 -6.85
C PRO A 28 -7.69 17.40 -5.72
N GLY A 29 -8.28 18.50 -5.26
CA GLY A 29 -9.55 18.46 -4.55
C GLY A 29 -10.67 18.04 -5.49
N THR A 30 -11.49 17.08 -5.04
CA THR A 30 -12.91 16.88 -5.38
C THR A 30 -13.41 17.54 -6.68
N ALA A 31 -13.25 16.83 -7.80
CA ALA A 31 -14.08 17.06 -8.99
C ALA A 31 -15.21 16.03 -8.97
N ALA A 32 -16.42 16.48 -8.63
CA ALA A 32 -17.65 15.76 -8.89
C ALA A 32 -17.80 15.58 -10.40
N ASP A 33 -17.98 14.33 -10.83
CA ASP A 33 -18.25 13.98 -12.21
C ASP A 33 -19.69 14.41 -12.57
N PRO A 34 -19.95 15.12 -13.68
CA PRO A 34 -21.29 15.46 -14.09
C PRO A 34 -21.98 14.23 -14.71
N ALA A 35 -23.16 13.90 -14.19
CA ALA A 35 -24.02 12.83 -14.69
C ALA A 35 -24.38 13.02 -16.19
N PRO A 36 -24.51 11.94 -16.97
CA PRO A 36 -24.95 12.03 -18.36
C PRO A 36 -26.46 12.27 -18.48
N ALA A 37 -26.82 13.08 -19.47
CA ALA A 37 -28.16 13.52 -19.80
C ALA A 37 -29.05 12.42 -20.40
N ASP A 38 -30.33 12.50 -20.06
CA ASP A 38 -31.47 11.71 -20.53
C ASP A 38 -31.80 12.02 -22.01
N PRO A 39 -32.09 11.03 -22.89
CA PRO A 39 -32.65 11.32 -24.22
C PRO A 39 -34.18 11.23 -24.23
N ALA A 40 -34.81 12.27 -24.77
CA ALA A 40 -36.26 12.37 -24.99
C ALA A 40 -36.80 11.36 -26.03
N PRO A 41 -38.11 10.99 -26.00
CA PRO A 41 -38.73 10.08 -26.97
C PRO A 41 -39.56 10.81 -28.06
N GLY A 42 -39.75 10.15 -29.21
CA GLY A 42 -40.82 10.47 -30.19
C GLY A 42 -40.45 10.26 -31.66
N GLY A 43 -41.15 9.33 -32.35
CA GLY A 43 -40.92 8.89 -33.75
C GLY A 43 -41.52 9.79 -34.84
N PRO A 44 -42.07 9.29 -35.99
CA PRO A 44 -42.38 7.90 -36.37
C PRO A 44 -42.03 7.46 -37.83
N ALA A 45 -42.32 6.18 -38.09
CA ALA A 45 -42.80 5.55 -39.34
C ALA A 45 -41.83 5.17 -40.49
N SER A 46 -41.84 3.85 -40.74
CA SER A 46 -41.38 3.10 -41.93
C SER A 46 -42.30 3.36 -43.15
N PRO A 47 -41.95 2.96 -44.40
CA PRO A 47 -42.27 1.59 -44.85
C PRO A 47 -41.43 0.96 -46.01
N TYR A 48 -41.54 -0.39 -46.12
CA TYR A 48 -41.17 -1.31 -47.24
C TYR A 48 -39.66 -1.51 -47.58
N GLY A 49 -39.13 -2.73 -47.74
CA GLY A 49 -39.72 -4.08 -47.74
C GLY A 49 -38.67 -5.20 -47.96
N SER A 50 -39.14 -6.43 -47.75
CA SER A 50 -38.71 -7.73 -48.28
C SER A 50 -37.29 -8.30 -48.07
N GLU A 51 -37.32 -9.49 -47.44
CA GLU A 51 -36.66 -10.75 -47.83
C GLU A 51 -35.38 -11.28 -47.15
N ALA A 52 -35.53 -12.55 -46.76
CA ALA A 52 -34.56 -13.64 -46.66
C ALA A 52 -33.54 -13.66 -45.50
N THR A 53 -33.81 -14.55 -44.54
CA THR A 53 -32.78 -15.20 -43.71
C THR A 53 -31.78 -15.96 -44.59
N PRO A 54 -30.50 -16.03 -44.19
CA PRO A 54 -30.07 -17.30 -43.60
C PRO A 54 -29.21 -17.13 -42.33
N HIS A 55 -29.31 -18.17 -41.51
CA HIS A 55 -28.51 -18.50 -40.33
C HIS A 55 -27.03 -18.11 -40.47
N GLY A 56 -26.61 -17.02 -39.82
CA GLY A 56 -25.23 -16.76 -39.48
C GLY A 56 -24.94 -17.38 -38.11
N SER A 57 -24.15 -18.44 -38.07
CA SER A 57 -23.60 -19.00 -36.84
C SER A 57 -22.62 -17.99 -36.25
N GLU A 58 -23.11 -17.05 -35.46
CA GLU A 58 -22.28 -16.24 -34.58
C GLU A 58 -21.72 -17.20 -33.53
N THR A 59 -20.49 -17.64 -33.77
CA THR A 59 -19.69 -18.30 -32.74
C THR A 59 -19.67 -17.32 -31.57
N PRO A 60 -20.21 -17.66 -30.39
CA PRO A 60 -20.14 -16.76 -29.25
C PRO A 60 -18.68 -16.44 -29.02
N ALA A 61 -18.33 -15.14 -29.07
CA ALA A 61 -17.04 -14.70 -28.59
C ALA A 61 -16.82 -15.37 -27.22
N PRO A 62 -15.66 -15.98 -26.97
CA PRO A 62 -15.41 -16.61 -25.69
C PRO A 62 -15.73 -15.56 -24.61
N PRO A 63 -16.53 -15.92 -23.58
CA PRO A 63 -16.89 -14.96 -22.55
C PRO A 63 -15.59 -14.35 -22.06
N ALA A 64 -15.50 -13.01 -22.12
CA ALA A 64 -14.38 -12.28 -21.54
C ALA A 64 -14.16 -12.86 -20.15
N VAL A 65 -13.05 -13.57 -19.98
CA VAL A 65 -12.70 -14.16 -18.70
C VAL A 65 -12.57 -12.95 -17.79
N ASP A 66 -13.52 -12.79 -16.89
CA ASP A 66 -13.45 -11.80 -15.83
C ASP A 66 -12.08 -11.98 -15.17
N PRO A 67 -11.14 -11.03 -15.27
CA PRO A 67 -9.79 -11.20 -14.74
C PRO A 67 -9.81 -11.44 -13.22
N ALA A 68 -10.93 -11.14 -12.54
CA ALA A 68 -11.14 -11.53 -11.14
C ALA A 68 -11.36 -13.04 -10.92
N ARG A 69 -11.66 -13.82 -11.97
CA ARG A 69 -11.85 -15.28 -11.91
C ARG A 69 -10.60 -16.10 -12.24
N SER A 70 -9.51 -15.50 -12.70
CA SER A 70 -8.21 -16.17 -12.62
C SER A 70 -7.79 -16.13 -11.16
N SER A 71 -7.62 -17.29 -10.52
CA SER A 71 -7.17 -17.39 -9.12
C SER A 71 -5.81 -16.74 -8.86
N LEU A 72 -5.14 -16.28 -9.93
CA LEU A 72 -3.79 -15.74 -9.96
C LEU A 72 -3.73 -14.36 -10.64
N TRP A 73 -4.82 -13.58 -10.66
CA TRP A 73 -4.87 -12.26 -11.32
C TRP A 73 -3.68 -11.34 -10.99
N ALA A 74 -3.25 -11.31 -9.72
CA ALA A 74 -2.12 -10.49 -9.28
C ALA A 74 -0.78 -10.98 -9.86
N LEU A 75 -0.62 -12.31 -9.96
CA LEU A 75 0.55 -12.93 -10.56
C LEU A 75 0.59 -12.72 -12.07
N GLU A 76 -0.56 -12.79 -12.74
CA GLU A 76 -0.67 -12.50 -14.17
C GLU A 76 -0.31 -11.04 -14.48
N GLY A 77 -0.83 -10.09 -13.68
CA GLY A 77 -0.45 -8.69 -13.76
C GLY A 77 1.06 -8.48 -13.54
N LEU A 78 1.66 -9.16 -12.57
CA LEU A 78 3.11 -9.11 -12.34
C LEU A 78 3.92 -9.66 -13.52
N LYS A 79 3.51 -10.81 -14.08
CA LYS A 79 4.17 -11.41 -15.25
C LYS A 79 4.13 -10.46 -16.45
N GLN A 80 2.97 -9.84 -16.68
CA GLN A 80 2.81 -8.85 -17.75
C GLN A 80 3.69 -7.62 -17.51
N ALA A 81 3.67 -7.06 -16.29
CA ALA A 81 4.46 -5.88 -15.93
C ALA A 81 5.97 -6.11 -16.02
N THR A 82 6.43 -7.34 -15.83
CA THR A 82 7.86 -7.72 -15.88
C THR A 82 8.30 -8.31 -17.22
N GLY A 83 7.39 -8.42 -18.21
CA GLY A 83 7.71 -9.07 -19.49
C GLY A 83 8.14 -10.53 -19.34
N GLY A 84 7.63 -11.23 -18.31
CA GLY A 84 8.01 -12.60 -18.00
C GLY A 84 9.31 -12.77 -17.20
N ALA A 85 10.05 -11.69 -16.91
CA ALA A 85 11.24 -11.76 -16.07
C ALA A 85 10.92 -12.15 -14.60
N GLY A 86 9.66 -12.01 -14.19
CA GLY A 86 9.19 -12.36 -12.86
C GLY A 86 9.65 -11.39 -11.77
N GLY A 87 9.22 -11.66 -10.54
CA GLY A 87 9.51 -10.84 -9.39
C GLY A 87 8.63 -11.17 -8.20
N ILE A 88 8.72 -10.33 -7.19
CA ILE A 88 7.84 -10.35 -6.01
C ILE A 88 7.11 -9.02 -5.97
N LEU A 89 5.80 -9.08 -5.76
CA LEU A 89 4.91 -7.94 -5.59
C LEU A 89 4.06 -8.17 -4.35
N PHE A 90 3.92 -7.15 -3.53
CA PHE A 90 2.88 -7.09 -2.53
C PHE A 90 2.23 -5.71 -2.58
N THR A 91 0.94 -5.71 -2.33
CA THR A 91 0.07 -4.54 -2.40
C THR A 91 -0.94 -4.62 -1.28
N GLY A 92 -1.47 -3.47 -0.89
CA GLY A 92 -2.51 -3.38 0.11
C GLY A 92 -3.31 -2.11 -0.10
N ASP A 93 -4.60 -2.25 0.12
CA ASP A 93 -5.55 -1.15 0.12
C ASP A 93 -6.34 -1.20 1.41
N LEU A 94 -6.17 -0.18 2.24
CA LEU A 94 -6.86 0.01 3.51
C LEU A 94 -7.61 1.34 3.43
N PRO A 95 -8.89 1.33 3.05
CA PRO A 95 -9.67 2.57 2.91
C PRO A 95 -9.89 3.28 4.25
N GLN A 96 -9.68 2.58 5.38
CA GLN A 96 -9.85 3.12 6.72
C GLN A 96 -8.68 2.69 7.60
N THR A 97 -7.87 3.67 8.02
CA THR A 97 -6.86 3.53 9.07
C THR A 97 -6.90 4.76 9.99
N PRO A 98 -6.32 4.72 11.20
CA PRO A 98 -6.19 5.91 12.04
C PRO A 98 -5.45 7.09 11.38
N ALA A 99 -4.63 6.83 10.35
CA ALA A 99 -3.89 7.84 9.60
C ALA A 99 -4.59 8.27 8.29
N GLY A 100 -5.79 7.74 7.99
CA GLY A 100 -6.49 7.93 6.72
C GLY A 100 -6.39 6.72 5.78
N PRO A 101 -6.94 6.79 4.56
CA PRO A 101 -6.82 5.70 3.59
C PRO A 101 -5.37 5.47 3.19
N VAL A 102 -4.98 4.20 3.07
CA VAL A 102 -3.63 3.78 2.68
C VAL A 102 -3.74 2.84 1.49
N SER A 103 -3.30 3.32 0.32
CA SER A 103 -3.10 2.49 -0.87
C SER A 103 -1.61 2.43 -1.15
N TRP A 104 -1.05 1.22 -1.19
CA TRP A 104 0.39 1.04 -1.27
C TRP A 104 0.74 -0.19 -2.09
N GLN A 105 1.77 -0.05 -2.94
CA GLN A 105 2.27 -1.13 -3.78
C GLN A 105 3.78 -1.09 -3.82
N TYR A 106 4.41 -2.26 -3.71
CA TYR A 106 5.84 -2.42 -3.90
C TYR A 106 6.15 -3.76 -4.51
N GLY A 107 7.04 -3.74 -5.51
CA GLY A 107 7.54 -4.96 -6.09
C GLY A 107 8.99 -4.81 -6.53
N ARG A 108 9.67 -5.95 -6.66
CA ARG A 108 11.03 -6.05 -7.18
C ARG A 108 11.10 -7.15 -8.22
N PRO A 109 11.82 -6.93 -9.34
CA PRO A 109 12.04 -7.99 -10.32
C PRO A 109 12.87 -9.12 -9.71
N ALA A 110 12.77 -10.32 -10.29
CA ALA A 110 13.46 -11.51 -9.78
C ALA A 110 14.98 -11.26 -9.63
N GLY A 111 15.60 -10.63 -10.63
CA GLY A 111 17.04 -10.34 -10.60
C GLY A 111 17.51 -9.44 -9.45
N TYR A 112 16.62 -8.63 -8.84
CA TYR A 112 17.01 -7.90 -7.62
C TYR A 112 17.15 -8.82 -6.41
N ILE A 113 16.35 -9.89 -6.34
CA ILE A 113 16.36 -10.82 -5.22
C ILE A 113 17.66 -11.63 -5.21
N ASP A 114 18.19 -11.94 -6.39
CA ASP A 114 19.47 -12.64 -6.55
C ASP A 114 20.63 -11.88 -5.90
N ASP A 115 20.59 -10.55 -5.92
CA ASP A 115 21.61 -9.67 -5.34
C ASP A 115 21.24 -9.16 -3.92
N LEU A 116 20.09 -9.55 -3.37
CA LEU A 116 19.60 -9.02 -2.11
C LEU A 116 20.30 -9.66 -0.91
N ASP A 117 21.05 -8.86 -0.15
CA ASP A 117 21.55 -9.27 1.15
C ASP A 117 20.39 -9.35 2.17
N PHE A 118 19.99 -10.58 2.52
CA PHE A 118 18.93 -10.82 3.49
C PHE A 118 19.31 -10.41 4.91
N THR A 119 20.60 -10.30 5.25
CA THR A 119 21.03 -9.87 6.59
C THR A 119 20.64 -8.41 6.86
N ALA A 120 20.48 -7.59 5.82
CA ALA A 120 19.97 -6.22 5.93
C ALA A 120 18.54 -6.15 6.51
N ALA A 121 17.78 -7.25 6.50
CA ALA A 121 16.46 -7.35 7.12
C ALA A 121 16.51 -7.75 8.61
N ALA A 122 17.64 -8.27 9.11
CA ALA A 122 17.72 -8.93 10.42
C ALA A 122 17.24 -8.05 11.57
N THR A 123 17.76 -6.83 11.71
CA THR A 123 17.35 -5.90 12.78
C THR A 123 15.85 -5.58 12.74
N ARG A 124 15.26 -5.47 11.54
CA ARG A 124 13.83 -5.17 11.41
C ARG A 124 12.98 -6.38 11.76
N LEU A 125 13.35 -7.56 11.29
CA LEU A 125 12.63 -8.79 11.57
C LEU A 125 12.76 -9.20 13.04
N ASP A 126 13.94 -9.05 13.64
CA ASP A 126 14.16 -9.32 15.06
C ASP A 126 13.25 -8.46 15.95
N ALA A 127 13.11 -7.17 15.62
CA ALA A 127 12.18 -6.28 16.32
C ALA A 127 10.71 -6.75 16.26
N LEU A 128 10.31 -7.55 15.27
CA LEU A 128 8.98 -8.17 15.21
C LEU A 128 8.90 -9.53 15.91
N GLY A 129 10.03 -10.20 16.15
CA GLY A 129 10.10 -11.57 16.70
C GLY A 129 9.74 -11.73 18.19
N HIS A 130 9.04 -10.78 18.80
CA HIS A 130 8.68 -10.83 20.23
C HIS A 130 7.17 -10.62 20.44
N PRO A 131 6.46 -11.51 21.17
CA PRO A 131 5.00 -11.44 21.34
C PRO A 131 4.48 -10.10 21.87
N VAL A 132 5.16 -9.53 22.88
CA VAL A 132 4.78 -8.22 23.45
C VAL A 132 4.91 -7.10 22.42
N ARG A 133 5.94 -7.13 21.55
CA ARG A 133 6.15 -6.10 20.53
C ARG A 133 5.07 -6.17 19.44
N LEU A 134 4.71 -7.38 19.01
CA LEU A 134 3.59 -7.57 18.07
C LEU A 134 2.26 -7.13 18.68
N GLY A 135 2.02 -7.46 19.95
CA GLY A 135 0.81 -7.01 20.66
C GLY A 135 0.73 -5.48 20.77
N LEU A 136 1.82 -4.80 21.14
CA LEU A 136 1.89 -3.34 21.16
C LEU A 136 1.63 -2.74 19.77
N LEU A 137 2.24 -3.31 18.72
CA LEU A 137 2.06 -2.86 17.34
C LEU A 137 0.60 -3.01 16.89
N GLN A 138 -0.06 -4.11 17.26
CA GLN A 138 -1.47 -4.34 16.99
C GLN A 138 -2.36 -3.29 17.67
N GLU A 139 -2.14 -2.97 18.95
CA GLU A 139 -2.94 -1.95 19.64
C GLU A 139 -2.75 -0.56 19.05
N ILE A 140 -1.52 -0.22 18.66
CA ILE A 140 -1.23 1.04 17.98
C ILE A 140 -1.93 1.08 16.61
N TYR A 141 -1.92 -0.02 15.86
CA TYR A 141 -2.66 -0.14 14.60
C TYR A 141 -4.18 0.03 14.81
N LEU A 142 -4.73 -0.49 15.91
CA LEU A 142 -6.14 -0.33 16.29
C LEU A 142 -6.48 1.04 16.88
N GLY A 143 -5.47 1.91 17.10
CA GLY A 143 -5.66 3.30 17.49
C GLY A 143 -5.27 3.65 18.94
N THR A 144 -4.76 2.70 19.73
CA THR A 144 -4.22 2.99 21.06
C THR A 144 -2.78 3.45 20.94
N THR A 145 -2.60 4.76 20.80
CA THR A 145 -1.30 5.38 20.46
C THR A 145 -0.52 5.86 21.67
N SER A 146 -1.16 6.00 22.84
CA SER A 146 -0.54 6.55 24.05
C SER A 146 0.04 5.47 24.95
N VAL A 147 1.18 5.75 25.60
CA VAL A 147 1.77 4.82 26.59
C VAL A 147 0.84 4.58 27.78
N ALA A 148 0.06 5.59 28.18
CA ALA A 148 -0.95 5.45 29.23
C ALA A 148 -2.01 4.42 28.84
N GLY A 149 -2.62 4.57 27.65
CA GLY A 149 -3.62 3.62 27.15
C GLY A 149 -3.05 2.21 26.96
N LEU A 150 -1.81 2.10 26.47
CA LEU A 150 -1.14 0.79 26.37
C LEU A 150 -0.88 0.15 27.74
N SER A 151 -0.58 0.96 28.77
CA SER A 151 -0.37 0.47 30.13
C SER A 151 -1.68 0.00 30.79
N GLU A 152 -2.79 0.69 30.52
CA GLU A 152 -4.12 0.33 31.03
C GLU A 152 -4.59 -1.05 30.58
N LEU A 153 -4.12 -1.52 29.43
CA LEU A 153 -4.41 -2.87 28.92
C LEU A 153 -3.80 -4.00 29.78
N GLY A 154 -2.83 -3.69 30.64
CA GLY A 154 -2.29 -4.60 31.66
C GLY A 154 -1.52 -5.84 31.16
N ARG A 155 -1.46 -6.08 29.85
CA ARG A 155 -0.87 -7.29 29.23
C ARG A 155 0.54 -7.13 28.67
N PHE A 156 1.11 -5.93 28.71
CA PHE A 156 2.42 -5.62 28.11
C PHE A 156 3.55 -5.43 29.14
N GLY A 157 3.29 -5.78 30.40
CA GLY A 157 4.23 -5.62 31.49
C GLY A 157 4.21 -4.22 32.12
N SER A 158 5.29 -3.87 32.80
CA SER A 158 5.46 -2.56 33.43
C SER A 158 5.58 -1.43 32.39
N THR A 159 5.28 -0.19 32.79
CA THR A 159 5.46 1.00 31.95
C THR A 159 6.89 1.11 31.40
N GLY A 160 7.91 0.76 32.19
CA GLY A 160 9.31 0.74 31.75
C GLY A 160 9.57 -0.28 30.63
N GLN A 161 8.96 -1.46 30.71
CA GLN A 161 9.03 -2.48 29.64
C GLN A 161 8.31 -1.99 28.37
N ILE A 162 7.16 -1.34 28.50
CA ILE A 162 6.44 -0.75 27.36
C ILE A 162 7.33 0.27 26.64
N TYR A 163 7.93 1.23 27.35
CA TYR A 163 8.86 2.19 26.75
C TYR A 163 10.04 1.51 26.05
N HIS A 164 10.63 0.50 26.67
CA HIS A 164 11.72 -0.26 26.08
C HIS A 164 11.32 -0.94 24.77
N HIS A 165 10.16 -1.61 24.74
CA HIS A 165 9.64 -2.27 23.55
C HIS A 165 9.28 -1.30 22.42
N LEU A 166 8.64 -0.17 22.75
CA LEU A 166 8.31 0.87 21.78
C LEU A 166 9.57 1.48 21.17
N GLN A 167 10.60 1.72 21.99
CA GLN A 167 11.88 2.23 21.51
C GLN A 167 12.61 1.21 20.60
N GLN A 168 12.55 -0.09 20.91
CA GLN A 168 13.09 -1.13 20.03
C GLN A 168 12.40 -1.13 18.67
N LEU A 169 11.06 -1.11 18.65
CA LEU A 169 10.28 -1.02 17.41
C LEU A 169 10.60 0.25 16.61
N ALA A 170 10.73 1.39 17.30
CA ALA A 170 11.08 2.65 16.67
C ALA A 170 12.51 2.67 16.10
N SER A 171 13.48 2.10 16.82
CA SER A 171 14.85 1.98 16.35
C SER A 171 14.98 1.09 15.10
N ALA A 172 14.08 0.12 14.95
CA ALA A 172 13.96 -0.71 13.75
C ALA A 172 13.15 -0.03 12.62
N GLY A 173 12.55 1.13 12.88
CA GLY A 173 11.75 1.90 11.92
C GLY A 173 10.32 1.40 11.76
N TRP A 174 9.79 0.62 12.69
CA TRP A 174 8.39 0.16 12.69
C TRP A 174 7.42 1.15 13.32
N LEU A 175 7.92 1.98 14.23
CA LEU A 175 7.14 3.01 14.90
C LEU A 175 7.86 4.35 14.82
N GLU A 176 7.07 5.41 14.93
CA GLU A 176 7.56 6.76 15.16
C GLU A 176 6.74 7.45 16.26
N SER A 177 7.31 8.49 16.86
CA SER A 177 6.67 9.26 17.93
C SER A 177 6.44 10.70 17.44
N PRO A 178 5.29 11.00 16.80
CA PRO A 178 5.01 12.33 16.28
C PRO A 178 4.85 13.37 17.39
N GLN A 179 4.43 12.92 18.58
CA GLN A 179 4.30 13.72 19.80
C GLN A 179 4.78 12.89 20.98
N ARG A 180 5.32 13.57 22.01
CA ARG A 180 5.88 12.89 23.17
C ARG A 180 4.86 11.94 23.81
N GLY A 181 5.22 10.66 23.89
CA GLY A 181 4.36 9.61 24.49
C GLY A 181 3.24 9.10 23.59
N GLN A 182 3.14 9.60 22.36
CA GLN A 182 2.28 9.09 21.30
C GLN A 182 3.13 8.33 20.29
N TRP A 183 2.59 7.21 19.82
CA TRP A 183 3.26 6.31 18.89
C TRP A 183 2.33 5.99 17.73
N ARG A 184 2.88 5.89 16.53
CA ARG A 184 2.16 5.42 15.35
C ARG A 184 3.06 4.58 14.46
N ILE A 185 2.44 3.76 13.62
CA ILE A 185 3.11 3.09 12.52
C ILE A 185 3.24 4.11 11.38
N PRO A 186 4.44 4.36 10.82
CA PRO A 186 4.59 5.21 9.65
C PRO A 186 3.73 4.70 8.50
N VAL A 187 3.11 5.59 7.72
CA VAL A 187 2.13 5.21 6.68
C VAL A 187 2.73 4.24 5.65
N GLU A 188 3.99 4.44 5.30
CA GLU A 188 4.77 3.61 4.38
C GLU A 188 5.14 2.24 4.96
N ARG A 189 4.88 1.99 6.25
CA ARG A 189 5.13 0.72 6.95
C ARG A 189 3.88 -0.07 7.26
N VAL A 190 2.68 0.53 7.16
CA VAL A 190 1.41 -0.13 7.47
C VAL A 190 1.21 -1.38 6.61
N ILE A 191 1.25 -1.25 5.28
CA ILE A 191 1.09 -2.41 4.40
C ILE A 191 2.26 -3.40 4.56
N PRO A 192 3.54 -2.99 4.54
CA PRO A 192 4.66 -3.92 4.76
C PRO A 192 4.56 -4.75 6.04
N VAL A 193 4.23 -4.16 7.19
CA VAL A 193 4.17 -4.92 8.45
C VAL A 193 3.01 -5.91 8.45
N LEU A 194 1.85 -5.53 7.90
CA LEU A 194 0.71 -6.43 7.75
C LEU A 194 1.01 -7.56 6.77
N THR A 195 1.71 -7.28 5.67
CA THR A 195 2.18 -8.31 4.74
C THR A 195 3.08 -9.33 5.43
N ILE A 196 4.04 -8.87 6.26
CA ILE A 196 4.94 -9.76 7.02
C ILE A 196 4.13 -10.64 7.99
N ILE A 197 3.17 -10.05 8.72
CA ILE A 197 2.33 -10.79 9.68
C ILE A 197 1.49 -11.83 8.96
N ILE A 198 0.82 -11.48 7.85
CA ILE A 198 0.00 -12.41 7.06
C ILE A 198 0.88 -13.54 6.50
N ALA A 199 2.06 -13.23 5.98
CA ALA A 199 3.00 -14.22 5.44
C ALA A 199 3.59 -15.16 6.51
N ALA A 200 3.59 -14.75 7.78
CA ALA A 200 4.04 -15.59 8.89
C ALA A 200 2.91 -16.43 9.52
N VAL A 201 1.65 -15.99 9.38
CA VAL A 201 0.45 -16.69 9.89
C VAL A 201 -0.09 -17.71 8.90
N GLY A 202 -0.03 -17.41 7.60
CA GLY A 202 -0.48 -18.30 6.51
C GLY A 202 0.51 -19.41 6.22
#